data_AF-A0A959DTE3-F1
#
_entry.id   AF-A0A959DTE3-F1
#
_cell.length_a   1.000
_cell.length_b   1.000
_cell.length_c   1.000
_cell.angle_alpha   90.00
_cell.angle_beta   90.00
_cell.angle_gamma   90.00
#
_symmetry.space_group_name_H-M   'P 1'
#
loop_
_entity.id
_entity.type
_entity.pdbx_description
1 polymer ?
#
loop_
_entity_poly.entity_id
_entity_poly.type
_entity_poly.pdbx_seq_one_letter_code
_entity_poly.pdbx_strand_id
1 'polypeptide(L)' 'MSQILVECVPNFSEGRDQVILDAIADAVRSVEGVTLLDVDPGK' A
#
# COMPACT_ATOMS: atom_id res chain seq x y z
N MET A 1 2.64 -24.12 14.04
CA MET A 1 2.39 -22.76 14.56
C MET A 1 1.54 -22.03 13.53
N SER A 2 0.46 -21.35 13.96
CA SER A 2 -0.33 -20.53 13.03
C SER A 2 0.45 -19.26 12.72
N GLN A 3 0.68 -18.95 11.45
CA GLN A 3 1.31 -17.70 11.04
C GLN A 3 0.33 -16.56 11.33
N ILE A 4 0.75 -15.57 12.11
CA ILE A 4 -0.04 -14.37 12.38
C ILE A 4 0.08 -13.45 11.16
N LEU A 5 -1.05 -13.09 10.58
CA LEU A 5 -1.15 -12.12 9.49
C LEU A 5 -1.78 -10.83 10.03
N VAL A 6 -1.25 -9.68 9.62
CA VAL A 6 -1.79 -8.36 9.97
C VAL A 6 -2.10 -7.62 8.67
N GLU A 7 -3.30 -7.07 8.57
CA GLU A 7 -3.69 -6.17 7.49
C GLU A 7 -3.50 -4.72 7.93
N CYS A 8 -2.85 -3.91 7.09
CA CYS A 8 -2.65 -2.49 7.30
C CYS A 8 -3.33 -1.73 6.15
N VAL A 9 -4.24 -0.81 6.48
CA VAL A 9 -4.97 0.02 5.51
C VAL A 9 -4.58 1.49 5.74
N PRO A 10 -3.37 1.91 5.31
CA PRO A 10 -2.92 3.29 5.49
C PRO A 10 -3.71 4.23 4.59
N ASN A 11 -3.98 5.44 5.06
CA ASN A 11 -4.63 6.49 4.28
C ASN A 11 -3.61 7.60 3.96
N PHE A 12 -3.56 7.99 2.70
CA PHE A 12 -2.79 9.13 2.22
C PHE A 12 -3.75 10.18 1.68
N SER A 13 -3.50 11.45 1.98
CA SER A 13 -4.29 12.57 1.46
C SER A 13 -3.86 12.98 0.04
N GLU A 14 -3.66 11.98 -0.82
CA GLU A 14 -3.36 12.10 -2.25
C GLU A 14 -4.20 11.06 -3.00
N GLY A 15 -4.84 11.46 -4.11
CA GLY A 15 -5.75 10.60 -4.87
C GLY A 15 -5.85 10.97 -6.36
N ARG A 16 -4.98 11.85 -6.84
CA ARG A 16 -5.02 12.42 -8.19
C ARG A 16 -3.69 12.27 -8.91
N ASP A 17 -2.58 12.54 -8.24
CA ASP A 17 -1.24 12.46 -8.82
C ASP A 17 -0.77 11.00 -8.87
N GLN A 18 -0.83 10.41 -10.07
CA GLN A 18 -0.43 9.03 -10.28
C GLN A 18 1.04 8.79 -9.96
N VAL A 19 1.92 9.78 -10.17
CA VAL A 19 3.36 9.63 -9.89
C VAL A 19 3.60 9.48 -8.40
N ILE A 20 2.89 10.26 -7.58
CA ILE A 20 2.97 10.17 -6.12
C ILE A 20 2.35 8.84 -5.63
N LEU A 21 1.20 8.44 -6.18
CA LEU A 21 0.54 7.18 -5.82
C LEU A 21 1.41 5.96 -6.17
N ASP A 22 2.03 5.95 -7.34
CA ASP A 22 2.93 4.87 -7.77
C ASP A 22 4.17 4.81 -6.87
N ALA A 23 4.74 5.97 -6.51
CA ALA A 23 5.87 6.02 -5.58
C ALA A 23 5.53 5.47 -4.19
N ILE A 24 4.33 5.74 -3.67
CA ILE A 24 3.86 5.15 -2.40
C ILE A 24 3.69 3.64 -2.53
N ALA A 25 3.03 3.18 -3.59
CA ALA A 25 2.81 1.75 -3.84
C ALA A 25 4.13 0.98 -3.99
N ASP A 26 5.11 1.55 -4.68
CA ASP A 26 6.44 0.96 -4.86
C ASP A 26 7.23 0.94 -3.55
N ALA A 27 7.11 1.97 -2.72
CA ALA A 27 7.69 1.95 -1.38
C ALA A 27 7.12 0.80 -0.55
N VAL A 28 5.81 0.56 -0.57
CA VAL A 28 5.18 -0.59 0.13
C VAL A 28 5.68 -1.93 -0.44
N ARG A 29 5.72 -2.08 -1.77
CA ARG A 29 6.21 -3.31 -2.44
C ARG A 29 7.68 -3.62 -2.14
N SER A 30 8.48 -2.61 -1.82
CA SER A 30 9.91 -2.77 -1.52
C SER A 30 10.20 -3.36 -0.15
N VAL A 31 9.21 -3.43 0.75
CA VAL A 31 9.39 -3.93 2.12
C VAL A 31 9.32 -5.45 2.14
N GLU A 32 10.40 -6.10 2.59
CA GLU A 32 10.46 -7.56 2.73
C GLU A 32 9.36 -8.07 3.67
N GLY A 33 8.63 -9.11 3.24
CA GLY A 33 7.56 -9.72 4.03
C GLY A 33 6.23 -8.95 3.99
N VAL A 34 6.13 -7.86 3.23
CA VAL A 34 4.89 -7.12 2.99
C VAL A 34 4.37 -7.40 1.59
N THR A 35 3.06 -7.58 1.48
CA THR A 35 2.36 -7.73 0.21
C THR A 35 1.38 -6.57 0.07
N LEU A 36 1.51 -5.78 -0.99
CA LEU A 36 0.50 -4.79 -1.35
C LEU A 36 -0.72 -5.50 -1.94
N LEU A 37 -1.88 -5.37 -1.29
CA LEU A 37 -3.11 -6.04 -1.71
C LEU A 37 -3.91 -5.21 -2.72
N ASP A 38 -4.07 -3.92 -2.46
CA ASP A 38 -4.87 -3.01 -3.28
C ASP A 38 -4.41 -1.55 -3.12
N VAL A 39 -4.74 -0.70 -4.10
CA VAL A 39 -4.57 0.75 -4.06
C VAL A 39 -5.85 1.40 -4.57
N ASP A 40 -6.63 1.98 -3.65
CA ASP A 40 -7.85 2.73 -3.97
C ASP A 40 -7.61 4.25 -3.80
N PRO A 41 -7.57 5.02 -4.91
CA PRO A 41 -7.45 6.48 -4.85
C PRO A 41 -8.79 7.20 -4.56
N GLY A 42 -9.90 6.47 -4.36
CA GLY A 42 -11.17 7.01 -3.90
C GLY A 42 -11.93 7.87 -4.92
N LYS A 43 -11.82 7.56 -6.22
CA LYS A 43 -12.53 8.28 -7.29
C LYS A 43 -14.00 7.88 -7.42
#